data_AF-A0A9D2R3E6-F1
#
_entry.id   AF-A0A9D2R3E6-F1
#
_cell.length_a   1.000
_cell.length_b   1.000
_cell.length_c   1.000
_cell.angle_alpha   90.00
_cell.angle_beta   90.00
_cell.angle_gamma   90.00
#
_symmetry.space_group_name_H-M   'P 1'
#
loop_
_entity.id
_entity.type
_entity.pdbx_description
1 polymer ?
#
loop_
_entity_poly.entity_id
_entity_poly.type
_entity_poly.pdbx_seq_one_letter_code
_entity_poly.pdbx_strand_id
1 'polypeptide(L)' 'MLKDIIVQPAFHFHKLKNKGRKKLEGYFAIDVRSRKDQWRIIMHPLDENEKPYVPCNIDQIAGKISIVEISEVSKHYE' A
#
# COMPACT_ATOMS: atom_id res chain seq x y z
N MET A 1 10.25 -10.87 5.38
CA MET A 1 9.75 -9.60 5.98
C MET A 1 9.08 -8.76 4.90
N LEU A 2 8.21 -7.80 5.25
CA LEU A 2 7.54 -6.91 4.28
C LEU A 2 8.51 -6.27 3.27
N LYS A 3 9.75 -5.99 3.71
CA LYS A 3 10.84 -5.51 2.84
C LYS A 3 11.02 -6.35 1.58
N ASP A 4 10.84 -7.67 1.67
CA ASP A 4 11.04 -8.60 0.54
C ASP A 4 9.90 -8.49 -0.49
N ILE A 5 8.75 -7.94 -0.12
CA ILE A 5 7.61 -7.68 -1.00
C ILE A 5 7.75 -6.28 -1.63
N ILE A 6 8.02 -5.24 -0.83
CA ILE A 6 8.03 -3.86 -1.34
C ILE A 6 9.17 -3.58 -2.32
N VAL A 7 10.30 -4.28 -2.19
CA VAL A 7 11.46 -4.11 -3.08
C VAL A 7 11.27 -4.83 -4.42
N GLN A 8 10.26 -5.69 -4.56
CA GLN A 8 9.99 -6.38 -5.82
C GLN A 8 9.28 -5.42 -6.79
N PRO A 9 9.91 -5.09 -7.94
CA PRO A 9 9.32 -4.14 -8.89
C PRO A 9 7.94 -4.58 -9.45
N ALA A 10 7.70 -5.90 -9.47
CA ALA A 10 6.47 -6.51 -9.94
C ALA A 10 5.23 -6.12 -9.11
N PHE A 11 5.40 -5.91 -7.80
CA PHE A 11 4.32 -5.52 -6.89
C PHE A 11 4.08 -4.02 -6.84
N HIS A 12 4.93 -3.22 -7.48
CA HIS A 12 4.72 -1.78 -7.66
C HIS A 12 4.24 -1.08 -6.38
N PHE A 13 5.01 -1.24 -5.32
CA PHE A 13 4.70 -0.60 -4.05
C PHE A 13 4.75 0.93 -4.20
N HIS A 14 3.68 1.62 -3.80
CA HIS A 14 3.63 3.09 -3.85
C HIS A 14 2.70 3.68 -2.79
N LYS A 15 2.98 4.93 -2.40
CA LYS A 15 2.13 5.70 -1.50
C LYS A 15 0.84 6.15 -2.18
N LEU A 16 -0.27 6.06 -1.47
CA LEU A 16 -1.53 6.62 -1.90
C LEU A 16 -1.62 8.11 -1.51
N LYS A 17 -2.43 8.85 -2.26
CA LYS A 17 -2.77 10.24 -1.99
C LYS A 17 -4.28 10.35 -1.84
N ASN A 18 -4.73 11.38 -1.13
CA ASN A 18 -6.15 11.68 -1.04
C ASN A 18 -6.79 11.80 -2.43
N LYS A 19 -7.95 11.18 -2.62
CA LYS A 19 -8.68 11.18 -3.90
C LYS A 19 -10.15 11.49 -3.65
N GLY A 20 -10.56 12.70 -4.02
CA GLY A 20 -11.91 13.20 -3.75
C GLY A 20 -12.21 13.16 -2.25
N ARG A 21 -13.22 12.39 -1.86
CA ARG A 21 -13.61 12.20 -0.44
C ARG A 21 -12.80 11.14 0.30
N LYS A 22 -12.03 10.29 -0.41
CA LYS A 22 -11.22 9.25 0.23
C LYS A 22 -9.94 9.86 0.80
N LYS A 23 -9.78 9.78 2.13
CA LYS A 23 -8.56 10.17 2.85
C LYS A 23 -7.60 8.99 2.88
N LEU A 24 -6.59 8.99 2.00
CA LEU A 24 -5.66 7.88 1.79
C LEU A 24 -4.20 8.25 2.09
N GLU A 25 -3.93 9.47 2.56
CA GLU A 25 -2.61 9.82 3.09
C GLU A 25 -2.21 8.86 4.22
N GLY A 26 -0.96 8.37 4.17
CA GLY A 26 -0.44 7.36 5.09
C GLY A 26 -0.75 5.90 4.72
N TYR A 27 -1.53 5.66 3.67
CA TYR A 27 -1.75 4.32 3.12
C TYR A 27 -0.86 4.05 1.91
N PHE A 28 -0.65 2.76 1.63
CA PHE A 28 0.16 2.28 0.52
C PHE A 28 -0.60 1.22 -0.26
N ALA A 29 -0.23 1.04 -1.52
CA ALA A 29 -0.79 -0.01 -2.36
C ALA A 29 0.30 -0.88 -2.99
N ILE A 30 -0.03 -2.15 -3.16
CA ILE A 30 0.69 -3.10 -4.01
C ILE A 30 -0.24 -3.69 -5.06
N ASP A 31 0.33 -4.02 -6.21
CA ASP A 31 -0.32 -4.74 -7.28
C ASP A 31 -0.35 -6.23 -6.94
N VAL A 32 -1.52 -6.88 -7.12
CA VAL A 32 -1.68 -8.31 -6.78
C VAL A 32 -0.92 -9.22 -7.74
N ARG A 33 -0.96 -8.90 -9.04
CA ARG A 33 -0.37 -9.74 -10.10
C ARG A 33 0.59 -8.98 -10.98
N SER A 34 0.17 -7.83 -11.50
CA SER A 34 0.99 -6.95 -12.34
C SER A 34 0.37 -5.56 -12.42
N ARG A 35 1.14 -4.59 -12.92
CA ARG A 35 0.66 -3.22 -13.19
C ARG A 35 -0.53 -3.13 -14.14
N LYS A 36 -0.67 -4.09 -15.05
CA LYS A 36 -1.79 -4.16 -16.01
C LYS A 36 -3.06 -4.73 -15.39
N ASP A 37 -2.93 -5.44 -14.27
CA ASP A 37 -4.06 -5.94 -13.51
C ASP A 37 -4.71 -4.78 -12.76
N GLN A 38 -6.01 -4.88 -12.47
CA GLN A 38 -6.79 -3.87 -11.77
C GLN A 38 -6.82 -4.09 -10.26
N TRP A 39 -6.40 -5.26 -9.77
CA TRP A 39 -6.49 -5.56 -8.33
C TRP A 39 -5.33 -4.95 -7.55
N ARG A 40 -5.66 -4.21 -6.50
CA ARG A 40 -4.72 -3.57 -5.57
C ARG A 40 -5.05 -3.95 -4.14
N ILE A 41 -4.02 -4.27 -3.36
CA ILE A 41 -4.13 -4.42 -1.91
C ILE A 41 -3.69 -3.09 -1.29
N ILE A 42 -4.58 -2.47 -0.54
CA ILE A 42 -4.31 -1.26 0.24
C ILE A 42 -3.91 -1.68 1.64
N MET A 43 -2.81 -1.12 2.11
CA MET A 43 -2.21 -1.48 3.39
C MET A 43 -1.82 -0.26 4.21
N HIS A 44 -1.79 -0.48 5.51
CA HIS A 44 -1.40 0.52 6.50
C HIS A 44 -0.29 -0.05 7.40
N PRO A 45 0.91 0.56 7.45
CA PRO A 45 2.01 0.11 8.29
C PRO A 45 1.73 0.40 9.76
N LEU A 46 2.04 -0.58 10.63
CA LEU A 46 1.75 -0.51 12.06
C LEU A 46 3.02 -0.70 12.89
N ASP A 47 3.11 0.04 13.99
CA ASP A 47 4.15 -0.12 15.00
C ASP A 47 3.96 -1.41 15.81
N GLU A 48 4.84 -1.63 16.80
CA GLU A 48 4.79 -2.81 17.66
C GLU A 48 3.48 -2.95 18.45
N ASN A 49 2.83 -1.82 18.74
CA ASN A 49 1.57 -1.70 19.48
C ASN A 49 0.34 -1.68 18.56
N GLU A 50 0.50 -2.04 17.28
CA GLU A 50 -0.57 -2.04 16.27
C GLU A 50 -1.14 -0.65 15.96
N LYS A 51 -0.34 0.41 16.17
CA LYS A 51 -0.73 1.80 15.85
C LYS A 51 -0.10 2.29 14.55
N PRO A 52 -0.78 3.17 13.80
CA PRO A 52 -0.20 3.88 12.66
C PRO A 52 1.12 4.60 12.97
N TYR A 53 2.11 4.51 12.09
CA TYR A 53 3.29 5.39 12.14
C TYR A 53 2.92 6.84 11.78
N VAL A 54 3.32 7.79 12.63
CA VAL A 54 3.13 9.24 12.40
C VAL A 54 4.43 9.99 12.73
N PRO A 55 5.19 10.51 11.74
CA PRO A 55 5.01 10.35 10.29
C PRO A 55 5.33 8.92 9.84
N CYS A 56 4.69 8.49 8.75
CA CYS A 56 4.98 7.18 8.16
C CYS A 56 6.32 7.20 7.41
N ASN A 57 7.41 6.94 8.14
CA ASN A 57 8.74 6.79 7.59
C ASN A 57 8.91 5.38 7.04
N ILE A 58 8.79 5.26 5.72
CA ILE A 58 8.85 3.96 5.04
C ILE A 58 10.18 3.22 5.24
N ASP A 59 11.26 3.95 5.56
CA ASP A 59 12.56 3.38 5.89
C ASP A 59 12.53 2.51 7.17
N GLN A 60 11.49 2.66 8.00
CA GLN A 60 11.27 1.81 9.17
C GLN A 60 10.49 0.52 8.87
N ILE A 61 10.22 0.21 7.59
CA ILE A 61 9.46 -0.95 7.06
C ILE A 61 8.86 -1.79 8.18
N ALA A 62 7.66 -1.38 8.59
CA ALA A 62 6.92 -1.99 9.67
C ALA A 62 7.01 -3.52 9.60
N GLY A 63 7.45 -4.16 10.69
CA GLY A 63 7.40 -5.62 10.80
C GLY A 63 5.96 -6.15 10.67
N LYS A 64 4.97 -5.28 10.89
CA LYS A 64 3.54 -5.55 10.83
C LYS A 64 2.82 -4.57 9.89
N ILE A 65 1.83 -5.09 9.15
CA ILE A 65 0.91 -4.28 8.34
C ILE A 65 -0.51 -4.74 8.59
N SER A 66 -1.48 -3.85 8.43
CA SER A 66 -2.87 -4.23 8.23
C SER A 66 -3.26 -4.13 6.76
N ILE A 67 -3.97 -5.14 6.27
CA ILE A 67 -4.66 -5.05 4.97
C ILE A 67 -6.00 -4.36 5.24
N VAL A 68 -6.18 -3.22 4.58
CA VAL A 68 -7.33 -2.34 4.80
C VAL A 68 -8.43 -2.63 3.80
N GLU A 69 -8.04 -2.84 2.55
CA GLU A 69 -8.96 -3.03 1.43
C GLU A 69 -8.26 -3.82 0.32
N ILE A 70 -9.00 -4.71 -0.33
CA ILE A 70 -8.63 -5.24 -1.64
C ILE A 70 -9.63 -4.64 -2.63
N SER A 71 -9.14 -3.86 -3.59
CA SER A 71 -9.99 -3.10 -4.50
C SER A 71 -9.60 -3.30 -5.94
N GLU A 72 -10.60 -3.28 -6.81
CA GLU A 72 -10.42 -3.16 -8.25
C GLU A 72 -10.31 -1.67 -8.62
N VAL A 73 -9.24 -1.28 -9.31
CA VAL A 73 -9.06 0.07 -9.84
C VAL A 73 -9.47 0.14 -11.31
N SER A 74 -9.97 1.28 -11.77
CA SER A 74 -10.35 1.45 -13.18
C SER A 74 -9.14 1.29 -14.10
N LYS A 75 -9.29 0.56 -15.22
CA LYS A 75 -8.30 0.57 -16.31
C LYS A 75 -8.08 2.01 -16.76
N HIS A 76 -6.90 2.54 -16.50
CA HIS A 76 -6.48 3.87 -16.99
C HIS A 76 -5.73 3.81 -18.32
N TYR A 77 -5.68 2.65 -18.96
CA TYR A 77 -5.05 2.46 -20.26
C TYR A 77 -5.94 1.51 -21.09
N GLU A 78 -6.61 2.07 -22.10
CA GLU A 78 -6.83 1.40 -23.38
C GLU A 78 -5.55 1.47 -24.21
#